data_AF-G4Z9M6-F1
#
_entry.id   AF-G4Z9M6-F1
#
_cell.length_a   1.000
_cell.length_b   1.000
_cell.length_c   1.000
_cell.angle_alpha   90.00
_cell.angle_beta   90.00
_cell.angle_gamma   90.00
#
_symmetry.space_group_name_H-M   'P 1'
#
loop_
_entity.id
_entity.type
_entity.pdbx_description
1 polymer ?
#
loop_
_entity_poly.entity_id
_entity_poly.type
_entity_poly.pdbx_seq_one_letter_code
_entity_poly.pdbx_strand_id
1 'polypeptide(L)'
;MKVRTIVLLAAGVIASSQHNARRSRVVHRDRLDWVPHRERLLLEEQFKQYYRMSADAFDELVHLLTPRLQRSENRTATKPIEAVNMVQMTISWLAGGSYHTIRAHAGVSKTAFYDIEVEVMQAICDHERFRISAPVYDHEAMQIASGAFASISSNTIITGCVGCVAGWLCGKLISGRNEPLKELLGE
;
A
#
# COMPACT_ATOMS: atom_id res chain seq x y z
N MET A 1 18.72 -31.63 -43.10
CA MET A 1 18.79 -30.41 -42.26
C MET A 1 17.47 -29.65 -42.05
N LYS A 2 16.34 -29.98 -42.72
CA LYS A 2 15.10 -29.18 -42.60
C LYS A 2 14.17 -29.57 -41.43
N VAL A 3 14.13 -30.85 -41.06
CA VAL A 3 13.19 -31.38 -40.04
C VAL A 3 13.53 -30.89 -38.63
N ARG A 4 14.82 -30.89 -38.24
CA ARG A 4 15.27 -30.41 -36.91
C ARG A 4 14.93 -28.93 -36.68
N THR A 5 15.09 -28.10 -37.70
CA THR A 5 14.76 -26.67 -37.61
C THR A 5 13.26 -26.43 -37.47
N ILE A 6 12.42 -27.21 -38.18
CA ILE A 6 10.97 -27.14 -38.06
C ILE A 6 10.50 -27.57 -36.66
N VAL A 7 11.08 -28.63 -36.11
CA VAL A 7 10.75 -29.10 -34.75
C VAL A 7 11.15 -28.08 -33.68
N LEU A 8 12.32 -27.43 -33.82
CA LEU A 8 12.76 -26.39 -32.88
C LEU A 8 11.89 -25.13 -32.96
N LEU A 9 11.47 -24.72 -34.16
CA LEU A 9 10.55 -23.60 -34.33
C LEU A 9 9.16 -23.91 -33.75
N ALA A 10 8.64 -25.11 -34.00
CA ALA A 10 7.37 -25.55 -33.43
C ALA A 10 7.42 -25.61 -31.89
N ALA A 11 8.50 -26.17 -31.32
CA ALA A 11 8.70 -26.20 -29.87
C ALA A 11 8.83 -24.79 -29.28
N GLY A 12 9.53 -23.87 -29.96
CA GLY A 12 9.65 -22.47 -29.56
C GLY A 12 8.30 -21.73 -29.56
N VAL A 13 7.46 -21.96 -30.58
CA VAL A 13 6.11 -21.39 -30.66
C VAL A 13 5.20 -21.95 -29.57
N ILE A 14 5.24 -23.27 -29.33
CA ILE A 14 4.45 -23.92 -28.27
C ILE A 14 4.90 -23.41 -26.89
N ALA A 15 6.21 -23.38 -26.62
CA ALA A 15 6.75 -22.87 -25.37
C ALA A 15 6.40 -21.38 -25.16
N SER A 16 6.47 -20.56 -26.20
CA SER A 16 6.07 -19.14 -26.14
C SER A 16 4.57 -18.97 -25.92
N SER A 17 3.74 -19.81 -26.54
CA SER A 17 2.29 -19.80 -26.36
C SER A 17 1.89 -20.23 -24.95
N GLN A 18 2.55 -21.25 -24.39
CA GLN A 18 2.34 -21.70 -23.01
C GLN A 18 2.88 -20.69 -21.99
N HIS A 19 4.01 -20.05 -22.29
CA HIS A 19 4.56 -18.96 -21.47
C HIS A 19 3.63 -17.74 -21.47
N ASN A 20 3.04 -17.37 -22.62
CA ASN A 20 2.02 -16.32 -22.69
C ASN A 20 0.69 -16.73 -22.03
N ALA A 21 0.27 -17.99 -22.14
CA ALA A 21 -0.90 -18.50 -21.44
C ALA A 21 -0.71 -18.52 -19.91
N ARG A 22 0.54 -18.72 -19.44
CA ARG A 22 0.94 -18.58 -18.03
C ARG A 22 1.11 -17.13 -17.59
N ARG A 23 1.27 -16.18 -18.51
CA ARG A 23 1.35 -14.73 -18.25
C ARG A 23 -0.06 -14.21 -17.91
N SER A 24 -0.49 -14.59 -16.71
CA SER A 24 -1.69 -14.16 -15.98
C SER A 24 -2.95 -14.01 -16.83
N ARG A 25 -3.86 -14.98 -16.72
CA ARG A 25 -5.28 -14.70 -16.86
C ARG A 25 -5.60 -13.56 -15.88
N VAL A 26 -5.78 -12.35 -16.41
CA VAL A 26 -6.13 -11.16 -15.61
C VAL A 26 -7.41 -11.51 -14.87
N VAL A 27 -7.31 -11.70 -13.55
CA VAL A 27 -8.48 -11.97 -12.72
C VAL A 27 -9.21 -10.65 -12.57
N HIS A 28 -10.34 -10.52 -13.26
CA HIS A 28 -11.26 -9.41 -13.05
C HIS A 28 -11.78 -9.49 -11.62
N ARG A 29 -11.82 -8.35 -10.94
CA ARG A 29 -12.29 -8.22 -9.57
C ARG A 29 -13.21 -7.03 -9.53
N ASP A 30 -14.38 -7.23 -8.96
CA ASP A 30 -15.31 -6.13 -8.72
C ASP A 30 -14.78 -5.30 -7.56
N ARG A 31 -14.80 -3.98 -7.75
CA ARG A 31 -14.34 -3.04 -6.75
C ARG A 31 -15.50 -2.63 -5.86
N LEU A 32 -15.14 -2.19 -4.67
CA LEU A 32 -16.08 -1.53 -3.79
C LEU A 32 -16.69 -0.32 -4.49
N ASP A 33 -18.02 -0.31 -4.56
CA ASP A 33 -18.78 0.90 -4.87
C ASP A 33 -18.88 1.74 -3.59
N TRP A 34 -18.17 2.87 -3.57
CA TRP A 34 -18.02 3.71 -2.39
C TRP A 34 -19.36 4.27 -1.92
N VAL A 35 -20.20 4.75 -2.83
CA VAL A 35 -21.41 5.51 -2.47
C VAL A 35 -22.40 4.63 -1.69
N PRO A 36 -22.82 3.44 -2.19
CA PRO A 36 -23.72 2.57 -1.46
C PRO A 36 -23.11 2.04 -0.15
N HIS A 37 -21.80 1.86 -0.10
CA HIS A 37 -21.11 1.40 1.11
C HIS A 37 -21.12 2.46 2.21
N ARG A 38 -20.76 3.71 1.87
CA ARG A 38 -20.81 4.86 2.77
C ARG A 38 -22.23 5.08 3.28
N GLU A 39 -23.22 5.09 2.38
CA GLU A 39 -24.63 5.29 2.75
C GLU A 39 -25.13 4.21 3.70
N ARG A 40 -24.81 2.94 3.43
CA ARG A 40 -25.17 1.84 4.34
C ARG A 40 -24.58 2.02 5.73
N LEU A 41 -23.27 2.31 5.81
CA LEU A 41 -22.61 2.52 7.11
C LEU A 41 -23.15 3.73 7.87
N LEU A 42 -23.63 4.76 7.17
CA LEU A 42 -24.29 5.91 7.79
C LEU A 42 -25.70 5.56 8.30
N LEU A 43 -26.49 4.82 7.51
CA LEU A 43 -27.82 4.35 7.92
C LEU A 43 -27.74 3.39 9.12
N GLU A 44 -26.69 2.58 9.19
CA GLU A 44 -26.44 1.67 10.32
C GLU A 44 -25.76 2.36 11.52
N GLU A 45 -25.44 3.65 11.43
CA GLU A 45 -24.67 4.41 12.43
C GLU A 45 -23.29 3.81 12.77
N GLN A 46 -22.76 2.97 11.86
CA GLN A 46 -21.51 2.23 12.05
C GLN A 46 -20.28 2.94 11.47
N PHE A 47 -20.44 3.99 10.66
CA PHE A 47 -19.32 4.62 9.95
C PHE A 47 -18.15 4.99 10.88
N LYS A 48 -18.45 5.66 12.00
CA LYS A 48 -17.43 6.09 12.97
C LYS A 48 -16.71 4.92 13.63
N GLN A 49 -17.40 3.81 13.88
CA GLN A 49 -16.82 2.62 14.49
C GLN A 49 -15.97 1.86 13.47
N TYR A 50 -16.43 1.80 12.22
CA TYR A 50 -15.76 1.12 11.12
C TYR A 50 -14.43 1.82 10.72
N TYR A 51 -14.46 3.14 10.53
CA TYR A 51 -13.29 3.92 10.09
C TYR A 51 -12.55 4.65 11.21
N ARG A 52 -13.04 4.59 12.46
CA ARG A 52 -12.51 5.33 13.62
C ARG A 52 -12.50 6.86 13.43
N MET A 53 -13.32 7.38 12.51
CA MET A 53 -13.50 8.80 12.23
C MET A 53 -14.90 9.08 11.67
N SER A 54 -15.39 10.32 11.80
CA SER A 54 -16.65 10.74 11.18
C SER A 54 -16.56 10.72 9.64
N ALA A 55 -17.70 10.60 8.97
CA ALA A 55 -17.75 10.68 7.50
C ALA A 55 -17.20 12.00 6.95
N ASP A 56 -17.49 13.14 7.58
CA ASP A 56 -16.97 14.45 7.13
C ASP A 56 -15.44 14.50 7.19
N ALA A 57 -14.85 14.00 8.28
CA ALA A 57 -13.39 13.91 8.42
C ALA A 57 -12.78 12.93 7.40
N PHE A 58 -13.48 11.84 7.08
CA PHE A 58 -13.04 10.91 6.03
C PHE A 58 -13.09 11.56 4.65
N ASP A 59 -14.19 12.24 4.31
CA ASP A 59 -14.37 12.93 3.04
C ASP A 59 -13.32 14.06 2.87
N GLU A 60 -13.03 14.78 3.95
CA GLU A 60 -11.96 15.78 3.99
C GLU A 60 -10.57 15.15 3.79
N LEU A 61 -10.30 14.01 4.43
CA LEU A 61 -9.06 13.26 4.22
C LEU A 61 -8.90 12.84 2.76
N VAL A 62 -9.94 12.26 2.16
CA VAL A 62 -9.94 11.87 0.73
C VAL A 62 -9.68 13.09 -0.15
N HIS A 63 -10.34 14.22 0.13
CA HIS A 63 -10.16 15.46 -0.62
C HIS A 63 -8.69 15.93 -0.60
N LEU A 64 -8.06 15.94 0.57
CA LEU A 64 -6.67 16.37 0.75
C LEU A 64 -5.66 15.43 0.08
N LEU A 65 -5.92 14.11 0.09
CA LEU A 65 -4.98 13.12 -0.46
C LEU A 65 -5.16 12.89 -1.96
N THR A 66 -6.35 13.17 -2.51
CA THR A 66 -6.68 12.89 -3.93
C THR A 66 -5.62 13.39 -4.92
N PRO A 67 -5.07 14.62 -4.82
CA PRO A 67 -4.06 15.11 -5.76
C PRO A 67 -2.79 14.25 -5.83
N ARG A 68 -2.44 13.55 -4.74
CA ARG A 68 -1.25 12.68 -4.68
C ARG A 68 -1.53 11.21 -5.02
N LEU A 69 -2.81 10.81 -5.05
CA LEU A 69 -3.24 9.42 -5.28
C LEU A 69 -3.79 9.19 -6.70
N GLN A 70 -3.67 10.17 -7.61
CA GLN A 70 -4.14 10.02 -8.98
C GLN A 70 -3.30 9.00 -9.73
N ARG A 71 -3.92 7.89 -10.15
CA ARG A 71 -3.30 6.88 -11.02
C ARG A 71 -3.77 7.04 -12.46
N SER A 72 -2.82 7.01 -13.38
CA SER A 72 -3.12 6.94 -14.82
C SER A 72 -3.73 5.59 -15.18
N GLU A 73 -4.47 5.53 -16.28
CA GLU A 73 -4.95 4.27 -16.83
C GLU A 73 -3.80 3.30 -17.09
N ASN A 74 -3.93 2.08 -16.57
CA ASN A 74 -2.95 1.04 -16.79
C ASN A 74 -3.10 0.48 -18.22
N ARG A 75 -1.99 -0.05 -18.77
CA ARG A 75 -1.92 -0.73 -20.08
C ARG A 75 -2.95 -1.85 -20.29
N THR A 76 -3.59 -2.35 -19.23
CA THR A 76 -4.56 -3.45 -19.25
C THR A 76 -6.02 -3.00 -19.43
N ALA A 77 -6.28 -1.74 -19.77
CA ALA A 77 -7.63 -1.17 -19.96
C ALA A 77 -8.55 -1.33 -18.73
N THR A 78 -7.97 -1.64 -17.56
CA THR A 78 -8.69 -1.71 -16.29
C THR A 78 -8.76 -0.29 -15.73
N LYS A 79 -9.97 0.18 -15.38
CA LYS A 79 -10.16 1.51 -14.76
C LYS A 79 -9.14 1.70 -13.61
N PRO A 80 -8.53 2.87 -13.41
CA PRO A 80 -7.70 3.13 -12.24
C PRO A 80 -8.48 2.92 -10.95
N ILE A 81 -7.82 2.51 -9.86
CA ILE A 81 -8.47 2.53 -8.55
C ILE A 81 -8.68 3.99 -8.15
N GLU A 82 -9.86 4.31 -7.64
CA GLU A 82 -10.19 5.67 -7.21
C GLU A 82 -9.51 5.99 -5.87
N ALA A 83 -9.14 7.25 -5.66
CA ALA A 83 -8.49 7.70 -4.43
C ALA A 83 -9.31 7.35 -3.18
N VAL A 84 -10.64 7.49 -3.24
CA VAL A 84 -11.53 7.11 -2.14
C VAL A 84 -11.43 5.63 -1.77
N ASN A 85 -11.29 4.77 -2.78
CA ASN A 85 -11.15 3.33 -2.61
C ASN A 85 -9.76 2.94 -2.07
N MET A 86 -8.74 3.72 -2.38
CA MET A 86 -7.40 3.59 -1.79
C MET A 86 -7.43 3.98 -0.31
N VAL A 87 -7.99 5.15 0.01
CA VAL A 87 -8.06 5.67 1.39
C VAL A 87 -8.91 4.76 2.27
N GLN A 88 -10.11 4.35 1.84
CA GLN A 88 -10.98 3.50 2.66
C GLN A 88 -10.29 2.17 3.00
N MET A 89 -9.54 1.59 2.06
CA MET A 89 -8.83 0.34 2.27
C MET A 89 -7.75 0.48 3.33
N THR A 90 -6.93 1.54 3.23
CA THR A 90 -5.87 1.84 4.19
C THR A 90 -6.45 2.16 5.57
N ILE A 91 -7.47 3.00 5.66
CA ILE A 91 -8.08 3.36 6.96
C ILE A 91 -8.77 2.15 7.59
N SER A 92 -9.47 1.30 6.83
CA SER A 92 -10.03 0.04 7.35
C SER A 92 -8.96 -0.89 7.89
N TRP A 93 -7.79 -0.94 7.26
CA TRP A 93 -6.66 -1.74 7.73
C TRP A 93 -6.10 -1.20 9.05
N LEU A 94 -5.85 0.12 9.12
CA LEU A 94 -5.39 0.80 10.35
C LEU A 94 -6.44 0.76 11.48
N ALA A 95 -7.71 0.64 11.14
CA ALA A 95 -8.80 0.40 12.08
C ALA A 95 -8.82 -1.05 12.62
N GLY A 96 -7.92 -1.92 12.15
CA GLY A 96 -7.77 -3.31 12.58
C GLY A 96 -8.59 -4.31 11.77
N GLY A 97 -9.09 -3.93 10.59
CA GLY A 97 -9.84 -4.83 9.73
C GLY A 97 -8.97 -5.96 9.15
N SER A 98 -9.59 -7.06 8.74
CA SER A 98 -8.87 -8.20 8.16
C SER A 98 -8.33 -7.87 6.77
N TYR A 99 -7.01 -8.00 6.58
CA TYR A 99 -6.33 -7.88 5.29
C TYR A 99 -7.03 -8.69 4.18
N HIS A 100 -7.41 -9.94 4.47
CA HIS A 100 -8.07 -10.82 3.50
C HIS A 100 -9.45 -10.30 3.10
N THR A 101 -10.21 -9.78 4.06
CA THR A 101 -11.56 -9.24 3.81
C THR A 101 -11.48 -7.92 3.05
N ILE A 102 -10.65 -6.98 3.51
CA ILE A 102 -10.54 -5.65 2.92
C ILE A 102 -10.07 -5.75 1.46
N ARG A 103 -9.00 -6.52 1.18
CA ARG A 103 -8.49 -6.65 -0.20
C ARG A 103 -9.52 -7.29 -1.15
N ALA A 104 -10.32 -8.22 -0.64
CA ALA A 104 -11.35 -8.91 -1.42
C ALA A 104 -12.50 -7.95 -1.73
N HIS A 105 -12.90 -7.16 -0.73
CA HIS A 105 -13.93 -6.14 -0.86
C HIS A 105 -13.51 -4.97 -1.76
N ALA A 106 -12.24 -4.56 -1.71
CA ALA A 106 -11.67 -3.52 -2.56
C ALA A 106 -11.37 -4.00 -4.00
N GLY A 107 -11.45 -5.30 -4.26
CA GLY A 107 -11.19 -5.87 -5.58
C GLY A 107 -9.73 -5.79 -6.02
N VAL A 108 -8.77 -5.85 -5.10
CA VAL A 108 -7.33 -5.69 -5.41
C VAL A 108 -6.53 -7.00 -5.22
N SER A 109 -5.36 -7.08 -5.87
CA SER A 109 -4.41 -8.17 -5.63
C SER A 109 -3.71 -8.00 -4.28
N LYS A 110 -2.99 -9.04 -3.83
CA LYS A 110 -2.14 -8.96 -2.62
C LYS A 110 -1.11 -7.85 -2.74
N THR A 111 -0.38 -7.81 -3.85
CA THR A 111 0.66 -6.82 -4.09
C THR A 111 0.07 -5.41 -4.13
N ALA A 112 -1.01 -5.21 -4.90
CA ALA A 112 -1.65 -3.91 -5.02
C ALA A 112 -2.16 -3.37 -3.68
N PHE A 113 -2.63 -4.25 -2.78
CA PHE A 113 -3.04 -3.84 -1.43
C PHE A 113 -1.90 -3.15 -0.68
N TYR A 114 -0.73 -3.79 -0.59
CA TYR A 114 0.42 -3.23 0.14
C TYR A 114 1.02 -2.01 -0.57
N ASP A 115 1.03 -1.99 -1.91
CA ASP A 115 1.50 -0.83 -2.67
C ASP A 115 0.61 0.41 -2.41
N ILE A 116 -0.72 0.22 -2.38
CA ILE A 116 -1.68 1.29 -2.10
C ILE A 116 -1.56 1.76 -0.64
N GLU A 117 -1.38 0.84 0.30
CA GLU A 117 -1.24 1.14 1.71
C GLU A 117 -0.03 2.06 1.95
N VAL A 118 1.14 1.70 1.41
CA VAL A 118 2.35 2.55 1.44
C VAL A 118 2.10 3.91 0.78
N GLU A 119 1.44 3.96 -0.39
CA GLU A 119 1.18 5.20 -1.12
C GLU A 119 0.28 6.16 -0.32
N VAL A 120 -0.81 5.65 0.26
CA VAL A 120 -1.72 6.43 1.10
C VAL A 120 -1.02 6.91 2.37
N MET A 121 -0.24 6.04 3.03
CA MET A 121 0.50 6.41 4.23
C MET A 121 1.55 7.47 3.95
N GLN A 122 2.28 7.36 2.84
CA GLN A 122 3.23 8.40 2.42
C GLN A 122 2.51 9.72 2.12
N ALA A 123 1.37 9.68 1.43
CA ALA A 123 0.57 10.87 1.14
C ALA A 123 0.07 11.56 2.43
N ILE A 124 -0.30 10.78 3.46
CA ILE A 124 -0.67 11.32 4.78
C ILE A 124 0.55 11.97 5.44
N CYS A 125 1.68 11.26 5.53
CA CYS A 125 2.90 11.76 6.18
C CYS A 125 3.49 13.01 5.51
N ASP A 126 3.37 13.12 4.18
CA ASP A 126 3.89 14.26 3.40
C ASP A 126 2.98 15.49 3.46
N HIS A 127 1.71 15.33 3.87
CA HIS A 127 0.76 16.43 3.88
C HIS A 127 0.95 17.30 5.12
N GLU A 128 1.19 18.61 4.92
CA GLU A 128 1.52 19.56 5.99
C GLU A 128 0.52 19.57 7.15
N ARG A 129 -0.78 19.43 6.84
CA ARG A 129 -1.87 19.38 7.83
C ARG A 129 -1.77 18.20 8.80
N PHE A 130 -1.16 17.09 8.40
CA PHE A 130 -1.04 15.88 9.21
C PHE A 130 0.35 15.71 9.82
N ARG A 131 1.20 16.72 9.70
CA ARG A 131 2.57 16.67 10.22
C ARG A 131 2.55 16.57 11.74
N ILE A 132 2.80 15.37 12.25
CA ILE A 132 3.01 15.14 13.68
C ILE A 132 4.44 15.60 14.00
N SER A 133 4.57 16.60 14.86
CA SER A 133 5.86 16.99 15.42
C SER A 133 6.18 16.08 16.61
N ALA A 134 6.75 14.90 16.33
CA ALA A 134 7.40 14.12 17.37
C ALA A 134 8.71 14.84 17.80
N PRO A 135 9.37 14.47 18.91
CA PRO A 135 10.70 14.99 19.23
C PRO A 135 11.76 14.41 18.27
N VAL A 136 11.62 14.69 16.96
CA VAL A 136 12.48 14.24 15.86
C VAL A 136 13.79 15.05 15.81
N TYR A 137 13.92 16.12 16.59
CA TYR A 137 15.13 16.96 16.61
C TYR A 137 16.24 16.40 17.50
N ASP A 138 15.93 15.48 18.41
CA ASP A 138 16.93 14.81 19.23
C ASP A 138 17.40 13.52 18.55
N HIS A 139 18.55 13.63 17.88
CA HIS A 139 19.15 12.50 17.18
C HIS A 139 19.53 11.36 18.13
N GLU A 140 19.87 11.66 19.39
CA GLU A 140 20.17 10.64 20.39
C GLU A 140 18.90 9.88 20.77
N ALA A 141 17.83 10.60 21.11
CA ALA A 141 16.53 9.98 21.41
C ALA A 141 15.99 9.14 20.24
N MET A 142 16.17 9.59 18.99
CA MET A 142 15.78 8.80 17.80
C MET A 142 16.59 7.51 17.65
N GLN A 143 17.90 7.54 17.94
CA GLN A 143 18.73 6.33 17.88
C GLN A 143 18.38 5.37 19.01
N ILE A 144 18.11 5.88 20.21
CA ILE A 144 17.63 5.08 21.34
C ILE A 144 16.29 4.41 21.00
N ALA A 145 15.33 5.17 20.46
CA ALA A 145 14.05 4.64 20.04
C ALA A 145 14.21 3.55 18.96
N SER A 146 15.00 3.84 17.92
CA SER A 146 15.29 2.86 16.86
C SER A 146 15.97 1.60 17.37
N GLY A 147 16.92 1.73 18.30
CA GLY A 147 17.59 0.59 18.94
C GLY A 147 16.62 -0.24 19.79
N ALA A 148 15.71 0.41 20.51
CA ALA A 148 14.70 -0.24 21.31
C ALA A 148 13.70 -1.04 20.46
N PHE A 149 13.26 -0.51 19.31
CA PHE A 149 12.40 -1.26 18.38
C PHE A 149 13.15 -2.46 17.75
N ALA A 150 14.41 -2.28 17.37
CA ALA A 150 15.21 -3.36 16.82
C ALA A 150 15.40 -4.49 17.84
N SER A 151 15.71 -4.17 19.10
CA SER A 151 16.03 -5.15 20.14
C SER A 151 14.84 -6.02 20.56
N ILE A 152 13.61 -5.49 20.49
CA ILE A 152 12.39 -6.25 20.79
C ILE A 152 11.85 -7.03 19.58
N SER A 153 12.43 -6.82 18.40
CA SER A 153 11.99 -7.47 17.16
C SER A 153 12.74 -8.78 16.91
N SER A 154 12.03 -9.79 16.39
CA SER A 154 12.66 -11.06 15.99
C SER A 154 13.68 -10.80 14.88
N ASN A 155 14.90 -11.31 15.04
CA ASN A 155 16.02 -11.11 14.10
C ASN A 155 16.33 -9.64 13.79
N THR A 156 16.03 -8.71 14.71
CA THR A 156 16.29 -7.27 14.51
C THR A 156 15.67 -6.70 13.24
N ILE A 157 14.53 -7.23 12.79
CA ILE A 157 13.91 -6.83 11.50
C ILE A 157 13.32 -5.41 11.52
N ILE A 158 12.99 -4.88 12.71
CA ILE A 158 12.40 -3.54 12.84
C ILE A 158 13.52 -2.51 13.11
N THR A 159 14.27 -2.17 12.07
CA THR A 159 15.31 -1.13 12.14
C THR A 159 14.78 0.23 11.67
N GLY A 160 15.35 1.32 12.19
CA GLY A 160 15.00 2.70 11.81
C GLY A 160 13.61 3.18 12.24
N CYS A 161 12.87 2.36 12.98
CA CYS A 161 11.56 2.70 13.54
C CYS A 161 11.72 3.58 14.78
N VAL A 162 11.19 4.79 14.75
CA VAL A 162 11.28 5.73 15.88
C VAL A 162 9.95 5.90 16.62
N GLY A 163 8.90 5.23 16.16
CA GLY A 163 7.58 5.26 16.74
C GLY A 163 6.58 4.40 15.96
N CYS A 164 5.39 4.22 16.53
CA CYS A 164 4.31 3.48 15.89
C CYS A 164 2.99 4.22 16.08
N VAL A 165 2.22 4.39 15.00
CA VAL A 165 0.87 5.00 15.04
C VAL A 165 -0.12 3.95 14.55
N ALA A 166 -1.06 3.55 15.41
CA ALA A 166 -2.12 2.59 15.08
C ALA A 166 -1.62 1.25 14.47
N GLY A 167 -0.43 0.78 14.87
CA GLY A 167 0.19 -0.45 14.33
C GLY A 167 1.08 -0.24 13.11
N TRP A 168 1.16 0.98 12.57
CA TRP A 168 2.07 1.35 11.51
C TRP A 168 3.44 1.80 12.04
N LEU A 169 4.51 1.25 11.49
CA LEU A 169 5.89 1.59 11.87
C LEU A 169 6.32 2.90 11.19
N CYS A 170 6.52 3.95 11.96
CA CYS A 170 7.04 5.21 11.48
C CYS A 170 8.57 5.11 11.34
N GLY A 171 9.04 4.91 10.10
CA GLY A 171 10.46 4.98 9.78
C GLY A 171 10.99 6.41 9.75
N LYS A 172 12.32 6.56 9.78
CA LYS A 172 13.03 7.79 9.45
C LYS A 172 12.65 8.29 8.04
N LEU A 173 11.58 9.08 7.92
CA LEU A 173 11.41 10.05 6.84
C LEU A 173 12.35 11.22 7.11
N ILE A 174 13.65 10.95 7.08
CA ILE A 174 14.65 12.02 6.98
C ILE A 174 14.58 12.49 5.54
N SER A 175 14.08 13.71 5.39
CA SER A 175 14.29 14.56 4.22
C SER A 175 15.72 14.40 3.69
N GLY A 176 15.87 13.82 2.51
CA GLY A 176 17.06 13.96 1.68
C GLY A 176 17.59 12.66 1.08
N ARG A 177 17.28 12.44 -0.19
CA ARG A 177 18.01 11.62 -1.18
C ARG A 177 18.38 10.19 -0.78
N ASN A 178 17.88 9.25 -1.59
CA ASN A 178 18.46 7.92 -1.77
C ASN A 178 19.97 8.04 -2.08
N GLU A 179 20.82 7.93 -1.06
CA GLU A 179 22.06 7.18 -1.19
C GLU A 179 21.74 5.71 -0.87
N PRO A 180 22.11 4.77 -1.75
CA PRO A 180 21.74 3.38 -1.58
C PRO A 180 22.43 2.78 -0.35
N LEU A 181 21.61 2.07 0.44
CA LEU A 181 21.90 1.14 1.54
C LEU A 181 22.92 0.03 1.17
N LYS A 182 24.13 0.41 0.75
CA LYS A 182 25.24 -0.50 0.47
C LYS A 182 26.46 -0.31 1.36
N GLU A 183 26.53 0.75 2.18
CA GLU A 183 27.70 0.99 3.03
C GLU A 183 27.52 0.66 4.52
N LEU A 184 26.35 0.15 4.93
CA LEU A 184 26.08 -0.21 6.33
C LEU A 184 26.24 -1.71 6.65
N LEU A 185 26.71 -2.52 5.69
CA LEU A 185 26.92 -3.96 5.89
C LEU A 185 28.35 -4.46 5.62
N GLY A 186 29.35 -3.59 5.45
CA GLY A 186 30.76 -4.01 5.54
C GLY A 186 31.13 -5.32 4.82
N GLU A 187 30.61 -5.52 3.61
CA GLU A 187 31.04 -6.53 2.63
C GLU A 187 31.20 -5.88 1.25
#